data_AF-A0AAU5DHX5-F1
#
_entry.id   AF-A0AAU5DHX5-F1
#
_cell.length_a   1.000
_cell.length_b   1.000
_cell.length_c   1.000
_cell.angle_alpha   90.00
_cell.angle_beta   90.00
_cell.angle_gamma   90.00
#
_symmetry.space_group_name_H-M   'P 1'
#
loop_
_entity.id
_entity.type
_entity.pdbx_description
1 polymer ?
#
loop_
_entity_poly.entity_id
_entity_poly.type
_entity_poly.pdbx_seq_one_letter_code
_entity_poly.pdbx_strand_id
1 'polypeptide(L)'
;MAATSASSAVAHRTRRCSPIGWFSMRAKPEGLARADRRVTWTVSVYRRSGDTEVHEYTSHRLDSPEQTREHMRLARERPWVSRIALTELVRETSRRAIGEDELPDRGRPPRRVAAPAGGRLVAHFYEMEGLAAARPLSADDVRCRLHWLRETAAGSARLPGGAGAGSAVVVLREITVVDFARPTTEGALPPHPE
;
A
#
# COMPACT_ATOMS: atom_id res chain seq x y z
N MET A 1 53.84 -40.56 27.92
CA MET A 1 52.62 -39.81 28.28
C MET A 1 52.45 -38.71 27.26
N ALA A 2 51.37 -38.77 26.49
CA ALA A 2 51.21 -38.05 25.24
C ALA A 2 50.12 -36.97 25.32
N ALA A 3 50.37 -35.90 24.56
CA ALA A 3 49.45 -35.01 23.86
C ALA A 3 48.47 -34.13 24.66
N THR A 4 48.84 -32.85 24.68
CA THR A 4 47.99 -31.66 24.71
C THR A 4 46.90 -31.70 23.64
N SER A 5 45.69 -31.24 23.96
CA SER A 5 44.72 -30.74 22.97
C SER A 5 43.92 -29.60 23.58
N ALA A 6 44.08 -28.43 22.97
CA ALA A 6 43.38 -27.20 23.29
C ALA A 6 41.94 -27.28 22.76
N SER A 7 40.96 -26.93 23.60
CA SER A 7 39.59 -26.66 23.15
C SER A 7 39.32 -25.17 23.30
N SER A 8 39.15 -24.51 22.16
CA SER A 8 38.85 -23.09 22.03
C SER A 8 37.37 -22.88 22.32
N ALA A 9 37.06 -22.24 23.46
CA ALA A 9 35.72 -21.71 23.73
C ALA A 9 35.72 -20.21 23.41
N VAL A 10 35.21 -19.86 22.23
CA VAL A 10 34.96 -18.48 21.81
C VAL A 10 33.84 -17.92 22.67
N ALA A 11 34.18 -17.04 23.61
CA ALA A 11 33.21 -16.29 24.39
C ALA A 11 32.50 -15.27 23.47
N HIS A 12 31.23 -15.53 23.17
CA HIS A 12 30.36 -14.58 22.47
C HIS A 12 30.17 -13.32 23.32
N ARG A 13 30.84 -12.23 22.90
CA ARG A 13 30.64 -10.87 23.43
C ARG A 13 29.30 -10.33 22.92
N THR A 14 28.23 -10.48 23.69
CA THR A 14 26.99 -9.70 23.50
C THR A 14 27.30 -8.22 23.74
N ARG A 15 27.41 -7.44 22.65
CA ARG A 15 27.45 -5.98 22.73
C ARG A 15 26.07 -5.49 23.16
N ARG A 16 25.96 -5.07 24.43
CA ARG A 16 24.85 -4.27 24.92
C ARG A 16 24.92 -2.90 24.23
N CYS A 17 23.91 -2.56 23.43
CA CYS A 17 23.70 -1.18 23.01
C CYS A 17 23.18 -0.40 24.21
N SER A 18 23.99 0.54 24.71
CA SER A 18 23.56 1.53 25.70
C SER A 18 22.57 2.53 25.07
N PRO A 19 21.64 3.12 25.85
CA PRO A 19 20.62 4.02 25.33
C PRO A 19 21.21 5.42 25.13
N ILE A 20 21.03 6.00 23.94
CA ILE A 20 21.34 7.40 23.66
C ILE A 20 20.02 8.15 23.49
N GLY A 21 19.97 9.35 24.09
CA GLY A 21 18.79 10.12 24.43
C GLY A 21 17.80 10.38 23.29
N TRP A 22 16.53 10.37 23.67
CA TRP A 22 15.39 10.61 22.81
C TRP A 22 15.38 12.06 22.33
N PHE A 23 15.71 12.28 21.06
CA PHE A 23 15.23 13.47 20.37
C PHE A 23 13.75 13.25 20.02
N SER A 24 12.90 13.96 20.76
CA SER A 24 11.46 14.01 20.54
C SER A 24 11.15 14.73 19.22
N MET A 25 11.09 13.99 18.12
CA MET A 25 10.41 14.45 16.89
C MET A 25 8.89 14.36 17.11
N ARG A 26 8.33 15.32 17.85
CA ARG A 26 6.87 15.55 17.85
C ARG A 26 6.50 16.32 16.59
N ALA A 27 6.50 15.64 15.44
CA ALA A 27 5.61 16.05 14.37
C ALA A 27 4.20 15.67 14.81
N LYS A 28 3.37 16.67 15.18
CA LYS A 28 1.94 16.45 15.31
C LYS A 28 1.43 15.95 13.95
N PRO A 29 0.69 14.82 13.87
CA PRO A 29 0.03 14.47 12.62
C PRO A 29 -1.16 15.43 12.44
N GLU A 30 -0.93 16.53 11.76
CA GLU A 30 -2.01 17.38 11.26
C GLU A 30 -2.67 16.70 10.05
N GLY A 31 -3.99 16.55 10.14
CA GLY A 31 -4.87 16.31 8.99
C GLY A 31 -5.03 14.85 8.60
N LEU A 32 -6.27 14.36 8.68
CA LEU A 32 -6.73 13.18 7.93
C LEU A 32 -6.32 13.35 6.46
N ALA A 33 -5.32 12.62 6.00
CA ALA A 33 -4.93 12.66 4.61
C ALA A 33 -6.13 12.25 3.76
N ARG A 34 -6.50 13.11 2.82
CA ARG A 34 -7.51 12.83 1.81
C ARG A 34 -7.12 11.51 1.12
N ALA A 35 -7.96 10.48 1.26
CA ALA A 35 -7.69 9.21 0.61
C ALA A 35 -7.75 9.42 -0.91
N ASP A 36 -6.71 8.97 -1.62
CA ASP A 36 -6.76 8.92 -3.07
C ASP A 36 -7.74 7.80 -3.44
N ARG A 37 -8.82 8.17 -4.12
CA ARG A 37 -9.88 7.24 -4.52
C ARG A 37 -9.86 7.06 -6.03
N ARG A 38 -9.63 5.82 -6.49
CA ARG A 38 -9.79 5.42 -7.88
C ARG A 38 -11.03 4.54 -8.02
N VAL A 39 -11.90 4.89 -8.95
CA VAL A 39 -13.11 4.13 -9.26
C VAL A 39 -12.97 3.51 -10.64
N THR A 40 -13.34 2.24 -10.76
CA THR A 40 -13.46 1.51 -12.03
C THR A 40 -14.72 0.66 -11.97
N TRP A 41 -15.20 0.18 -13.12
CA TRP A 41 -16.38 -0.67 -13.17
C TRP A 41 -16.12 -2.01 -13.84
N THR A 42 -16.95 -2.99 -13.52
CA THR A 42 -17.03 -4.26 -14.23
C THR A 42 -18.46 -4.53 -14.67
N VAL A 43 -18.61 -4.95 -15.93
CA VAL A 43 -19.90 -5.36 -16.50
C VAL A 43 -19.86 -6.88 -16.69
N SER A 44 -20.71 -7.59 -15.95
CA SER A 44 -20.87 -9.04 -16.06
C SER A 44 -22.17 -9.36 -16.78
N VAL A 45 -22.10 -10.24 -17.78
CA VAL A 45 -23.23 -10.59 -18.64
C VAL A 45 -23.61 -12.05 -18.40
N TYR A 46 -24.91 -12.31 -18.37
CA TYR A 46 -25.48 -13.62 -18.10
C TYR A 46 -26.45 -14.02 -19.20
N ARG A 47 -26.45 -15.29 -19.59
CA ARG A 47 -27.46 -15.86 -20.49
C ARG A 47 -28.41 -16.78 -19.72
N ARG A 48 -29.60 -16.97 -20.27
CA ARG A 48 -30.55 -17.96 -19.76
C ARG A 48 -30.18 -19.35 -20.30
N SER A 49 -30.17 -20.34 -19.42
CA SER A 49 -29.97 -21.75 -19.74
C SER A 49 -31.00 -22.57 -18.96
N GLY A 50 -32.12 -22.90 -19.63
CA GLY A 50 -33.31 -23.44 -18.95
C GLY A 50 -33.85 -22.46 -17.91
N ASP A 51 -34.03 -22.94 -16.68
CA ASP A 51 -34.51 -22.15 -15.54
C ASP A 51 -33.40 -21.40 -14.79
N THR A 52 -32.15 -21.47 -15.28
CA THR A 52 -31.00 -20.85 -14.62
C THR A 52 -30.38 -19.74 -15.46
N GLU A 53 -29.71 -18.81 -14.79
CA GLU A 53 -28.82 -17.85 -15.42
C GLU A 53 -27.37 -18.32 -15.28
N VAL A 54 -26.64 -18.31 -16.39
CA VAL A 54 -25.23 -18.70 -16.44
C VAL A 54 -24.41 -17.46 -16.77
N HIS A 55 -23.31 -17.26 -16.03
CA HIS A 55 -22.35 -16.21 -16.31
C HIS A 55 -21.62 -16.51 -17.62
N GLU A 56 -21.60 -15.54 -18.54
CA GLU A 56 -20.96 -15.67 -19.84
C GLU A 56 -19.60 -15.00 -19.87
N TYR A 57 -19.54 -13.71 -19.55
CA TYR A 57 -18.28 -12.97 -19.52
C TYR A 57 -18.35 -11.76 -18.59
N THR A 58 -17.17 -11.25 -18.23
CA THR A 58 -17.02 -10.00 -17.50
C THR A 58 -16.04 -9.10 -18.23
N SER A 59 -16.46 -7.86 -18.50
CA SER A 59 -15.56 -6.79 -18.89
C SER A 59 -14.98 -6.16 -17.62
N HIS A 60 -13.66 -6.14 -17.50
CA HIS A 60 -12.95 -5.65 -16.32
C HIS A 60 -12.34 -4.26 -16.54
N ARG A 61 -12.14 -3.52 -15.44
CA ARG A 61 -11.36 -2.27 -15.40
C ARG A 61 -11.85 -1.23 -16.40
N LEU A 62 -13.17 -1.05 -16.50
CA LEU A 62 -13.73 0.07 -17.25
C LEU A 62 -13.42 1.34 -16.44
N ASP A 63 -12.52 2.16 -16.96
CA ASP A 63 -11.98 3.32 -16.23
C ASP A 63 -12.86 4.57 -16.42
N SER A 64 -13.91 4.52 -17.25
CA SER A 64 -14.85 5.62 -17.43
C SER A 64 -16.34 5.18 -17.41
N PRO A 65 -17.26 6.07 -16.98
CA PRO A 65 -18.70 5.84 -17.06
C PRO A 65 -19.20 5.59 -18.49
N GLU A 66 -18.62 6.25 -19.49
CA GLU A 66 -19.00 6.14 -20.91
C GLU A 66 -18.66 4.76 -21.46
N GLN A 67 -17.45 4.26 -21.19
CA GLN A 67 -17.07 2.89 -21.53
C GLN A 67 -18.01 1.88 -20.89
N THR A 68 -18.38 2.13 -19.62
CA THR A 68 -19.31 1.29 -18.89
C THR A 68 -20.69 1.25 -19.56
N ARG A 69 -21.26 2.41 -19.90
CA ARG A 69 -22.53 2.52 -20.63
C ARG A 69 -22.46 1.83 -21.99
N GLU A 70 -21.38 2.03 -22.74
CA GLU A 70 -21.21 1.42 -24.04
C GLU A 70 -21.15 -0.11 -23.96
N HIS A 71 -20.40 -0.66 -23.01
CA HIS A 71 -20.37 -2.10 -22.77
C HIS A 71 -21.75 -2.66 -22.37
N MET A 72 -22.52 -1.92 -21.57
CA MET A 72 -23.89 -2.32 -21.21
C MET A 72 -24.82 -2.26 -22.43
N ARG A 73 -24.73 -1.22 -23.27
CA ARG A 73 -25.49 -1.07 -24.51
C ARG A 73 -25.21 -2.23 -25.47
N LEU A 74 -23.94 -2.51 -25.76
CA LEU A 74 -23.52 -3.62 -26.62
C LEU A 74 -23.92 -4.99 -26.08
N ALA A 75 -23.97 -5.17 -24.76
CA ALA A 75 -24.47 -6.40 -24.16
C ALA A 75 -25.99 -6.54 -24.35
N ARG A 76 -26.77 -5.46 -24.24
CA ARG A 76 -28.25 -5.49 -24.43
C ARG A 76 -28.67 -5.80 -25.85
N GLU A 77 -27.86 -5.45 -26.85
CA GLU A 77 -28.14 -5.73 -28.26
C GLU A 77 -28.11 -7.23 -28.58
N ARG A 78 -27.56 -8.06 -27.68
CA ARG A 78 -27.40 -9.50 -27.90
C ARG A 78 -28.68 -10.24 -27.49
N PRO A 79 -29.31 -11.01 -28.38
CA PRO A 79 -30.63 -11.62 -28.13
C PRO A 79 -30.61 -12.73 -27.07
N TRP A 80 -29.44 -13.29 -26.77
CA TRP A 80 -29.27 -14.35 -25.77
C TRP A 80 -28.98 -13.81 -24.36
N VAL A 81 -28.79 -12.49 -24.20
CA VAL A 81 -28.50 -11.90 -22.89
C VAL A 81 -29.77 -11.84 -22.05
N SER A 82 -29.68 -12.40 -20.85
CA SER A 82 -30.77 -12.46 -19.89
C SER A 82 -30.65 -11.41 -18.78
N ARG A 83 -29.42 -11.11 -18.35
CA ARG A 83 -29.12 -10.13 -17.31
C ARG A 83 -27.75 -9.53 -17.51
N ILE A 84 -27.61 -8.28 -17.10
CA ILE A 84 -26.35 -7.55 -17.01
C ILE A 84 -26.20 -7.08 -15.56
N ALA A 85 -25.09 -7.42 -14.91
CA ALA A 85 -24.73 -6.95 -13.58
C ALA A 85 -23.59 -5.95 -13.69
N LEU A 86 -23.74 -4.82 -13.01
CA LEU A 86 -22.73 -3.78 -12.93
C LEU A 86 -22.17 -3.74 -11.50
N THR A 87 -20.84 -3.75 -11.38
CA THR A 87 -20.15 -3.61 -10.10
C THR A 87 -19.17 -2.44 -10.16
N GLU A 88 -19.28 -1.54 -9.20
CA GLU A 88 -18.29 -0.50 -8.94
C GLU A 88 -17.15 -1.09 -8.11
N LEU A 89 -15.93 -0.95 -8.60
CA LEU A 89 -14.70 -1.27 -7.91
C LEU A 89 -14.01 0.01 -7.47
N VAL A 90 -13.97 0.23 -6.16
CA VAL A 90 -13.33 1.41 -5.55
C VAL A 90 -12.03 0.98 -4.90
N ARG A 91 -10.92 1.58 -5.32
CA ARG A 91 -9.62 1.48 -4.62
C ARG A 91 -9.38 2.77 -3.84
N GLU A 92 -9.25 2.64 -2.54
CA GLU A 92 -8.92 3.74 -1.62
C GLU A 92 -7.49 3.57 -1.11
N THR A 93 -6.66 4.59 -1.32
CA THR A 93 -5.30 4.66 -0.76
C THR A 93 -5.28 5.72 0.33
N SER A 94 -5.03 5.31 1.56
CA SER A 94 -4.81 6.23 2.68
C SER A 94 -3.31 6.33 2.98
N ARG A 95 -2.87 7.54 3.34
CA ARG A 95 -1.49 7.82 3.73
C ARG A 95 -1.50 8.50 5.09
N ARG A 96 -0.86 7.90 6.09
CA ARG A 96 -0.80 8.45 7.44
C ARG A 96 0.63 8.77 7.77
N ALA A 97 0.92 10.00 8.18
CA ALA A 97 2.23 10.33 8.74
C ALA A 97 2.44 9.53 10.03
N ILE A 98 3.60 8.91 10.18
CA ILE A 98 3.95 8.12 11.37
C ILE A 98 5.34 8.48 11.90
N GLY A 99 5.53 8.29 13.20
CA GLY A 99 6.84 8.28 13.84
C GLY A 99 7.61 6.97 13.61
N GLU A 100 8.92 6.97 13.87
CA GLU A 100 9.73 5.74 13.83
C GLU A 100 9.34 4.74 14.92
N ASP A 101 8.85 5.24 16.05
CA ASP A 101 8.35 4.46 17.18
C ASP A 101 7.05 3.71 16.86
N GLU A 102 6.34 4.10 15.80
CA GLU A 102 5.16 3.40 15.30
C GLU A 102 5.49 2.24 14.34
N LEU A 103 6.76 2.06 13.97
CA LEU A 103 7.18 0.94 13.13
C LEU A 103 7.09 -0.39 13.90
N PRO A 104 6.54 -1.45 13.29
CA PRO A 104 6.39 -2.78 13.92
C PRO A 104 7.76 -3.38 14.24
N ASP A 105 8.00 -3.86 15.46
CA ASP A 105 9.32 -4.37 15.90
C ASP A 105 10.02 -5.27 14.86
N ARG A 106 11.36 -5.30 14.88
CA ARG A 106 12.15 -6.12 13.94
C ARG A 106 11.66 -7.58 13.91
N GLY A 107 11.45 -8.11 12.70
CA GLY A 107 10.97 -9.47 12.50
C GLY A 107 9.52 -9.72 12.93
N ARG A 108 8.78 -8.69 13.39
CA ARG A 108 7.34 -8.77 13.60
C ARG A 108 6.60 -8.34 12.34
N PRO A 109 5.48 -9.00 12.01
CA PRO A 109 4.65 -8.55 10.91
C PRO A 109 4.15 -7.13 11.18
N PRO A 110 3.83 -6.35 10.13
CA PRO A 110 3.16 -5.06 10.28
C PRO A 110 1.95 -5.18 11.19
N ARG A 111 1.66 -4.10 11.93
CA ARG A 111 0.43 -3.99 12.71
C ARG A 111 -0.73 -4.38 11.80
N ARG A 112 -1.57 -5.33 12.23
CA ARG A 112 -2.75 -5.70 11.46
C ARG A 112 -3.66 -4.50 11.35
N VAL A 113 -3.71 -3.90 10.16
CA VAL A 113 -4.72 -2.90 9.81
C VAL A 113 -5.99 -3.68 9.48
N ALA A 114 -7.04 -3.48 10.28
CA ALA A 114 -8.33 -4.05 9.96
C ALA A 114 -8.86 -3.36 8.70
N ALA A 115 -9.29 -4.16 7.72
CA ALA A 115 -10.01 -3.61 6.59
C ALA A 115 -11.34 -3.00 7.09
N PRO A 116 -11.73 -1.82 6.60
CA PRO A 116 -13.04 -1.26 6.91
C PRO A 116 -14.17 -2.20 6.44
N ALA A 117 -15.34 -2.10 7.06
CA ALA A 117 -16.49 -2.95 6.73
C ALA A 117 -16.80 -2.90 5.22
N GLY A 118 -16.93 -4.08 4.60
CA GLY A 118 -17.16 -4.22 3.15
C GLY A 118 -15.93 -3.98 2.27
N GLY A 119 -14.77 -3.69 2.85
CA GLY A 119 -13.50 -3.52 2.15
C GLY A 119 -12.57 -4.72 2.32
N ARG A 120 -11.68 -4.93 1.35
CA ARG A 120 -10.60 -5.90 1.40
C ARG A 120 -9.27 -5.15 1.44
N LEU A 121 -8.47 -5.38 2.48
CA LEU A 121 -7.09 -4.89 2.53
C LEU A 121 -6.27 -5.55 1.41
N VAL A 122 -5.70 -4.73 0.53
CA VAL A 122 -4.89 -5.18 -0.61
C VAL A 122 -3.41 -5.03 -0.32
N ALA A 123 -3.02 -3.91 0.28
CA ALA A 123 -1.64 -3.64 0.61
C ALA A 123 -1.53 -2.78 1.87
N HIS A 124 -0.46 -3.03 2.63
CA HIS A 124 -0.05 -2.24 3.79
C HIS A 124 1.48 -2.17 3.78
N PHE A 125 2.02 -0.97 3.62
CA PHE A 125 3.46 -0.74 3.47
C PHE A 125 3.84 0.67 3.93
N TYR A 126 5.14 0.99 3.86
CA TYR A 126 5.68 2.27 4.28
C TYR A 126 6.32 3.04 3.12
N GLU A 127 6.30 4.37 3.21
CA GLU A 127 6.96 5.29 2.28
C GLU A 127 7.76 6.33 3.07
N MET A 128 8.89 6.79 2.51
CA MET A 128 9.66 7.91 3.04
C MET A 128 9.72 9.02 2.00
N GLU A 129 9.22 10.21 2.36
CA GLU A 129 9.23 11.38 1.50
C GLU A 129 10.67 11.85 1.20
N GLY A 130 10.92 12.33 -0.03
CA GLY A 130 12.26 12.73 -0.48
C GLY A 130 13.14 11.58 -0.99
N LEU A 131 12.65 10.33 -0.96
CA LEU A 131 13.25 9.22 -1.67
C LEU A 131 12.56 9.02 -3.02
N ALA A 132 13.34 9.00 -4.10
CA ALA A 132 12.87 8.68 -5.45
C ALA A 132 12.37 7.23 -5.61
N ALA A 133 12.29 6.45 -4.53
CA ALA A 133 11.87 5.06 -4.59
C ALA A 133 10.34 4.97 -4.57
N ALA A 134 9.75 4.83 -5.76
CA ALA A 134 8.34 4.49 -5.98
C ALA A 134 7.97 3.05 -5.53
N ARG A 135 8.78 2.42 -4.66
CA ARG A 135 8.63 1.02 -4.28
C ARG A 135 8.08 0.92 -2.85
N PRO A 136 7.10 0.02 -2.60
CA PRO A 136 6.66 -0.31 -1.25
C PRO A 136 7.84 -0.74 -0.36
N LEU A 137 7.99 -0.11 0.81
CA LEU A 137 9.03 -0.45 1.77
C LEU A 137 8.47 -1.30 2.91
N SER A 138 9.25 -2.28 3.36
CA SER A 138 9.01 -2.94 4.64
C SER A 138 9.48 -2.06 5.80
N ALA A 139 9.03 -2.37 7.02
CA ALA A 139 9.48 -1.66 8.21
C ALA A 139 11.00 -1.77 8.43
N ASP A 140 11.60 -2.90 8.06
CA ASP A 140 13.04 -3.11 8.18
C ASP A 140 13.83 -2.34 7.11
N ASP A 141 13.29 -2.21 5.89
CA ASP A 141 13.87 -1.33 4.86
C ASP A 141 13.91 0.13 5.35
N VAL A 142 12.81 0.59 5.97
CA VAL A 142 12.72 1.93 6.57
C VAL A 142 13.77 2.09 7.66
N ARG A 143 13.90 1.14 8.60
CA ARG A 143 14.90 1.20 9.68
C ARG A 143 16.33 1.25 9.15
N CYS A 144 16.66 0.36 8.21
CA CYS A 144 17.98 0.33 7.59
C CYS A 144 18.31 1.66 6.92
N ARG A 145 17.33 2.27 6.25
CA ARG A 145 17.52 3.55 5.58
C ARG A 145 17.67 4.71 6.56
N LEU A 146 16.84 4.78 7.59
CA LEU A 146 16.94 5.80 8.64
C LEU A 146 18.27 5.72 9.38
N HIS A 147 18.75 4.51 9.66
CA HIS A 147 20.09 4.28 10.22
C HIS A 147 21.18 4.85 9.29
N TRP A 148 21.13 4.52 8.00
CA TRP A 148 22.10 5.03 7.02
C TRP A 148 22.11 6.55 6.92
N LEU A 149 20.94 7.19 6.94
CA LEU A 149 20.82 8.65 6.92
C LEU A 149 21.42 9.29 8.18
N ARG A 150 21.21 8.67 9.36
CA ARG A 150 21.80 9.13 10.62
C ARG A 150 23.33 9.02 10.64
N GLU A 151 23.86 7.89 10.19
CA GLU A 151 25.32 7.70 10.07
C GLU A 151 25.95 8.73 9.12
N THR A 152 25.26 9.01 8.00
CA THR A 152 25.70 10.02 7.01
C THR A 152 25.61 11.44 7.56
N ALA A 153 24.65 11.74 8.43
CA ALA A 153 24.52 13.04 9.08
C ALA A 153 25.50 13.23 10.26
N ALA A 154 25.80 12.14 10.99
CA ALA A 154 26.71 12.15 12.14
C ALA A 154 28.20 12.12 11.76
N GLY A 155 28.53 11.59 10.59
CA GLY A 155 29.89 11.59 10.04
C GLY A 155 29.94 12.34 8.72
N SER A 156 30.82 13.34 8.61
CA SER A 156 31.18 14.05 7.37
C SER A 156 31.72 13.10 6.29
N ALA A 157 30.89 12.25 5.71
CA ALA A 157 31.21 11.40 4.58
C ALA A 157 30.85 12.16 3.29
N ARG A 158 31.88 12.50 2.50
CA ARG A 158 31.72 13.04 1.14
C ARG A 158 30.73 12.17 0.35
N LEU A 159 29.59 12.75 -0.01
CA LEU A 159 28.72 12.22 -1.05
C LEU A 159 29.52 12.09 -2.36
N PRO A 160 29.53 10.95 -3.05
CA PRO A 160 29.86 10.95 -4.46
C PRO A 160 28.62 11.48 -5.21
N GLY A 161 28.70 12.73 -5.67
CA GLY A 161 27.67 13.34 -6.53
C GLY A 161 26.68 14.23 -5.75
N GLY A 162 26.67 15.51 -6.11
CA GLY A 162 25.99 16.58 -5.38
C GLY A 162 24.46 16.47 -5.32
N ALA A 163 23.94 16.68 -4.11
CA ALA A 163 22.67 17.32 -3.84
C ALA A 163 22.84 18.05 -2.49
N GLY A 164 22.47 19.33 -2.44
CA GLY A 164 22.77 20.22 -1.32
C GLY A 164 22.30 19.69 0.04
N ALA A 165 23.14 19.93 1.05
CA ALA A 165 22.83 19.74 2.46
C ALA A 165 21.74 20.72 2.90
N GLY A 166 20.48 20.34 2.72
CA GLY A 166 19.38 20.74 3.59
C GLY A 166 19.09 19.57 4.52
N SER A 167 18.88 19.83 5.81
CA SER A 167 18.29 18.86 6.74
C SER A 167 16.89 18.51 6.23
N ALA A 168 16.82 17.55 5.30
CA ALA A 168 15.56 17.05 4.79
C ALA A 168 14.89 16.30 5.92
N VAL A 169 13.84 16.90 6.49
CA VAL A 169 12.93 16.21 7.39
C VAL A 169 12.34 15.06 6.60
N VAL A 170 12.78 13.83 6.88
CA VAL A 170 12.23 12.64 6.24
C VAL A 170 10.85 12.41 6.85
N VAL A 171 9.81 12.61 6.04
CA VAL A 171 8.44 12.28 6.47
C VAL A 171 8.20 10.80 6.18
N LEU A 172 8.04 10.02 7.24
CA LEU A 172 7.65 8.62 7.15
C LEU A 172 6.12 8.51 7.08
N ARG A 173 5.63 7.70 6.15
CA ARG A 173 4.19 7.48 5.94
C ARG A 173 3.87 6.01 5.95
N GLU A 174 2.77 5.65 6.60
CA GLU A 174 2.09 4.37 6.49
C GLU A 174 1.05 4.46 5.36
N ILE A 175 1.09 3.51 4.44
CA ILE A 175 0.20 3.44 3.28
C ILE A 175 -0.68 2.20 3.42
N THR A 176 -1.99 2.42 3.33
CA THR A 176 -2.99 1.35 3.34
C THR A 176 -3.83 1.45 2.07
N VAL A 177 -3.89 0.36 1.31
CA VAL A 177 -4.70 0.24 0.08
C VAL A 177 -5.83 -0.75 0.33
N VAL A 178 -7.06 -0.29 0.15
CA VAL A 178 -8.28 -1.10 0.34
C VAL A 178 -9.10 -1.08 -0.94
N ASP A 179 -9.57 -2.26 -1.35
CA ASP A 179 -10.52 -2.40 -2.46
C ASP A 179 -11.93 -2.68 -1.92
N PHE A 180 -12.92 -2.03 -2.51
CA PHE A 180 -14.34 -2.27 -2.29
C PHE A 180 -14.98 -2.70 -3.60
N ALA A 181 -15.89 -3.67 -3.54
CA ALA A 181 -16.73 -4.08 -4.66
C ALA A 181 -18.19 -3.84 -4.27
N ARG A 182 -18.89 -3.00 -5.03
CA ARG A 182 -20.26 -2.57 -4.74
C ARG A 182 -21.15 -2.83 -5.95
N PRO A 183 -22.20 -3.66 -5.83
CA PRO A 183 -23.23 -3.74 -6.86
C PRO A 183 -23.79 -2.34 -7.12
N THR A 184 -23.94 -1.97 -8.39
CA THR A 184 -24.49 -0.67 -8.79
C THR A 184 -25.35 -0.82 -10.03
N THR A 185 -25.95 0.27 -10.50
CA THR A 185 -26.83 0.31 -11.66
C THR A 185 -26.38 1.37 -12.65
N GLU A 186 -26.80 1.27 -13.90
CA GLU A 186 -26.46 2.25 -14.94
C GLU A 186 -26.89 3.68 -14.56
N GLY A 187 -28.06 3.82 -13.94
CA GLY A 187 -28.57 5.14 -13.50
C GLY A 187 -27.77 5.77 -12.36
N ALA A 188 -26.93 4.99 -11.67
CA ALA A 188 -26.04 5.47 -10.61
C ALA A 188 -24.64 5.85 -11.14
N LEU A 189 -24.36 5.68 -12.43
CA LEU A 189 -23.10 6.10 -13.04
C LEU A 189 -23.01 7.63 -13.11
N PRO A 190 -21.82 8.23 -12.84
CA PRO A 190 -21.62 9.68 -12.95
C PRO A 190 -22.04 10.22 -14.32
N PRO A 191 -22.73 11.37 -14.39
CA PRO A 191 -23.16 11.96 -15.65
C PRO A 191 -21.94 12.29 -16.54
N HIS A 192 -22.17 12.35 -17.85
CA HIS A 192 -21.14 12.78 -18.79
C HIS A 192 -20.70 14.20 -18.42
N PRO A 193 -19.39 14.51 -18.35
CA PRO A 193 -18.95 15.89 -18.22
C PRO A 193 -19.40 16.65 -19.48
N GLU A 194 -20.16 17.72 -19.30
CA GLU A 194 -20.58 18.63 -20.39
C GLU A 194 -19.39 19.32 -21.05
#